data_AF-A0A957AHB5-F1
#
_entry.id   AF-A0A957AHB5-F1
#
_cell.length_a   1.000
_cell.length_b   1.000
_cell.length_c   1.000
_cell.angle_alpha   90.00
_cell.angle_beta   90.00
_cell.angle_gamma   90.00
#
_symmetry.space_group_name_H-M   'P 1'
#
loop_
_entity.id
_entity.type
_entity.pdbx_description
1 polymer ?
#
loop_
_entity_poly.entity_id
_entity_poly.type
_entity_poly.pdbx_seq_one_letter_code
_entity_poly.pdbx_strand_id
1 'polypeptide(L)'
;ELHGRPGTYERDWTDSAVRRLMLDAGDELRDLLDLAEVDVTSARAFRQQAAAQRIAGLRAHIARLEQERELDQWKSPLDGDELMAAFDRKPGRWIAEIKDRLREMVLDGELEPGDKIRAMEIAREMLAGQ
;
A
#
# COMPACT_ATOMS: atom_id res chain seq x y z
N GLU A 1 21.44 -1.18 25.48
CA GLU A 1 21.39 -2.64 25.37
C GLU A 1 19.93 -3.07 25.17
N LEU A 2 19.64 -3.85 24.13
CA LEU A 2 18.32 -4.39 23.84
C LEU A 2 18.41 -5.91 23.98
N HIS A 3 17.80 -6.44 25.04
CA HIS A 3 17.79 -7.86 25.34
C HIS A 3 16.89 -8.62 24.37
N GLY A 4 17.38 -9.78 23.95
CA GLY A 4 16.71 -10.68 23.04
C GLY A 4 15.28 -11.00 23.45
N ARG A 5 14.38 -10.81 22.49
CA ARG A 5 13.29 -11.74 22.26
C ARG A 5 13.40 -12.18 20.79
N PRO A 6 13.66 -13.46 20.48
CA PRO A 6 13.29 -14.02 19.20
C PRO A 6 11.78 -14.27 19.26
N GLY A 7 11.01 -13.18 19.31
CA GLY A 7 9.58 -13.22 19.06
C GLY A 7 9.42 -13.30 17.57
N THR A 8 9.23 -14.51 17.08
CA THR A 8 8.56 -14.87 15.83
C THR A 8 7.95 -13.68 15.11
N TYR A 9 8.73 -13.00 14.26
CA TYR A 9 8.15 -12.32 13.11
C TYR A 9 7.74 -13.45 12.16
N GLU A 10 6.60 -14.08 12.44
CA GLU A 10 5.82 -14.61 11.33
C GLU A 10 5.59 -13.39 10.44
N ARG A 11 6.34 -13.38 9.33
CA ARG A 11 6.30 -12.35 8.29
C ARG A 11 4.98 -12.51 7.56
N ASP A 12 3.91 -12.29 8.29
CA ASP A 12 2.56 -12.22 7.77
C ASP A 12 2.44 -10.88 7.05
N TRP A 13 1.89 -10.96 5.85
CA TRP A 13 1.65 -9.80 5.03
C TRP A 13 0.52 -8.99 5.66
N THR A 14 0.82 -7.79 6.17
CA THR A 14 -0.22 -6.85 6.63
C THR A 14 -0.99 -6.32 5.43
N ASP A 15 -2.26 -5.97 5.61
CA ASP A 15 -3.09 -5.38 4.56
C ASP A 15 -2.40 -4.19 3.88
N SER A 16 -1.82 -3.29 4.67
CA SER A 16 -1.12 -2.12 4.14
C SER A 16 0.13 -2.48 3.33
N ALA A 17 0.83 -3.57 3.67
CA ALA A 17 1.95 -4.06 2.89
C ALA A 17 1.49 -4.71 1.57
N VAL A 18 0.36 -5.44 1.60
CA VAL A 18 -0.20 -6.06 0.39
C VAL A 18 -0.78 -5.00 -0.55
N ARG A 19 -1.51 -4.00 -0.05
CA ARG A 19 -2.02 -2.89 -0.89
C ARG A 19 -0.88 -2.13 -1.57
N ARG A 20 0.22 -1.87 -0.85
CA ARG A 20 1.43 -1.26 -1.42
C ARG A 20 2.03 -2.13 -2.52
N LEU A 21 2.23 -3.42 -2.26
CA LEU A 21 2.71 -4.36 -3.27
C LEU A 21 1.83 -4.36 -4.52
N MET A 22 0.50 -4.39 -4.34
CA MET A 22 -0.45 -4.38 -5.44
C MET A 22 -0.41 -3.08 -6.26
N LEU A 23 -0.28 -1.92 -5.60
CA LEU A 23 -0.11 -0.64 -6.29
C LEU A 23 1.21 -0.54 -7.04
N ASP A 24 2.31 -0.92 -6.38
CA ASP A 24 3.66 -0.78 -6.93
C ASP A 24 3.89 -1.77 -8.09
N ALA A 25 3.37 -2.98 -7.97
CA ALA A 25 3.49 -4.02 -8.98
C ALA A 25 2.47 -3.92 -10.11
N GLY A 26 1.36 -3.19 -9.93
CA GLY A 26 0.36 -2.94 -10.97
C GLY A 26 -0.01 -4.19 -11.78
N ASP A 27 0.17 -4.10 -13.10
CA ASP A 27 -0.15 -5.16 -14.06
C ASP A 27 0.84 -6.34 -13.98
N GLU A 28 2.08 -6.10 -13.54
CA GLU A 28 3.12 -7.12 -13.38
C GLU A 28 2.93 -8.00 -12.14
N LEU A 29 1.98 -7.68 -11.25
CA LEU A 29 1.77 -8.41 -9.98
C LEU A 29 1.62 -9.93 -10.17
N ARG A 30 0.86 -10.35 -11.20
CA ARG A 30 0.60 -11.77 -11.47
C ARG A 30 1.88 -12.48 -11.92
N ASP A 31 2.61 -11.89 -12.85
CA ASP A 31 3.86 -12.44 -13.38
C ASP A 31 4.93 -12.55 -12.28
N LEU A 32 4.98 -11.57 -11.37
CA LEU A 32 5.88 -11.62 -10.21
C LEU A 32 5.56 -12.75 -9.24
N LEU A 33 4.27 -13.01 -8.98
CA LEU A 33 3.84 -14.11 -8.12
C LEU A 33 4.14 -15.46 -8.77
N ASP A 34 3.88 -15.59 -10.08
CA ASP A 34 4.17 -16.81 -10.84
C ASP A 34 5.67 -17.11 -10.85
N LEU A 35 6.51 -16.09 -11.09
CA LEU A 35 7.97 -16.23 -11.01
C LEU A 35 8.42 -16.68 -9.61
N ALA A 36 7.86 -16.08 -8.56
CA ALA A 36 8.18 -16.44 -7.18
C ALA A 36 7.81 -17.91 -6.87
N GLU A 37 6.71 -18.43 -7.40
CA GLU A 37 6.31 -19.83 -7.23
C GLU A 37 7.26 -20.79 -7.94
N VAL A 38 7.69 -20.46 -9.15
CA VAL A 38 8.69 -21.24 -9.88
C VAL A 38 9.99 -21.33 -9.07
N ASP A 39 10.46 -20.22 -8.51
CA ASP A 39 11.67 -20.20 -7.69
C ASP A 39 11.57 -21.07 -6.44
N VAL A 40 10.38 -21.17 -5.82
CA VAL A 40 10.16 -22.04 -4.65
C VAL A 40 10.41 -23.51 -4.97
N THR A 41 10.09 -23.95 -6.19
CA THR A 41 10.31 -25.35 -6.61
C THR A 41 11.79 -25.73 -6.69
N SER A 42 12.68 -24.74 -6.83
CA SER A 42 14.13 -24.94 -6.86
C SER A 42 14.79 -25.03 -5.46
N ALA A 43 14.04 -24.80 -4.38
CA ALA A 43 14.55 -24.75 -3.01
C ALA A 43 14.65 -26.12 -2.32
N ARG A 44 15.47 -26.21 -1.26
CA ARG A 44 15.54 -27.42 -0.40
C ARG A 44 14.18 -27.69 0.27
N ALA A 45 13.78 -28.95 0.41
CA ALA A 45 12.45 -29.39 0.84
C ALA A 45 11.83 -28.61 2.04
N PHE A 46 12.57 -28.42 3.13
CA PHE A 46 12.07 -27.65 4.28
C PHE A 46 11.79 -26.17 3.94
N ARG A 47 12.65 -25.54 3.13
CA ARG A 47 12.48 -24.16 2.68
C ARG A 47 11.39 -24.03 1.62
N GLN A 48 11.23 -25.05 0.79
CA GLN A 48 10.18 -25.13 -0.23
C GLN A 48 8.79 -25.05 0.42
N GLN A 49 8.53 -25.86 1.45
CA GLN A 49 7.22 -25.89 2.10
C GLN A 49 6.86 -24.53 2.74
N ALA A 50 7.78 -23.95 3.50
CA ALA A 50 7.56 -22.64 4.13
C ALA A 50 7.38 -21.52 3.10
N ALA A 51 8.14 -21.53 2.00
CA ALA A 51 8.01 -20.52 0.96
C ALA A 51 6.71 -20.67 0.17
N ALA A 52 6.30 -21.91 -0.15
CA ALA A 52 5.02 -22.18 -0.81
C ALA A 52 3.83 -21.70 0.03
N GLN A 53 3.84 -21.96 1.34
CA GLN A 53 2.80 -21.47 2.26
C GLN A 53 2.74 -19.94 2.30
N ARG A 54 3.89 -19.27 2.31
CA ARG A 54 3.95 -17.79 2.29
C ARG A 54 3.38 -17.20 0.99
N ILE A 55 3.69 -17.79 -0.16
CA ILE A 55 3.17 -17.30 -1.45
C ILE A 55 1.68 -17.57 -1.56
N ALA A 56 1.22 -18.76 -1.17
CA ALA A 56 -0.21 -19.08 -1.13
C ALA A 56 -0.98 -18.13 -0.21
N GLY A 57 -0.43 -17.80 0.96
CA GLY A 57 -1.01 -16.81 1.87
C GLY A 57 -1.07 -15.40 1.26
N LEU A 58 -0.02 -14.97 0.57
CA LEU A 58 -0.01 -13.68 -0.15
C LEU A 58 -1.08 -13.64 -1.24
N ARG A 59 -1.21 -14.69 -2.06
CA ARG A 59 -2.26 -14.78 -3.10
C ARG A 59 -3.66 -14.69 -2.52
N ALA A 60 -3.91 -15.42 -1.42
CA ALA A 60 -5.21 -15.37 -0.74
C ALA A 60 -5.51 -13.96 -0.22
N HIS A 61 -4.49 -13.26 0.31
CA HIS A 61 -4.63 -11.89 0.78
C HIS A 61 -4.95 -10.94 -0.38
N ILE A 62 -4.19 -11.00 -1.47
CA ILE A 62 -4.42 -10.20 -2.68
C ILE A 62 -5.85 -10.39 -3.18
N ALA A 63 -6.28 -11.65 -3.36
CA ALA A 63 -7.63 -11.95 -3.84
C ALA A 63 -8.73 -11.40 -2.92
N ARG A 64 -8.53 -11.41 -1.60
CA ARG A 64 -9.46 -10.79 -0.63
C ARG A 64 -9.51 -9.28 -0.83
N LEU A 65 -8.37 -8.61 -0.93
CA LEU A 65 -8.31 -7.15 -1.09
C LEU A 65 -8.87 -6.68 -2.44
N GLU A 66 -8.65 -7.42 -3.52
CA GLU A 66 -9.26 -7.16 -4.84
C GLU A 66 -10.79 -7.25 -4.81
N GLN A 67 -11.34 -8.15 -4.00
CA GLN A 67 -12.80 -8.27 -3.80
C GLN A 67 -13.36 -7.12 -2.98
N GLU A 68 -12.58 -6.59 -2.03
CA GLU A 68 -12.98 -5.47 -1.21
C GLU A 68 -12.96 -4.16 -2.01
N ARG A 69 -11.91 -3.93 -2.81
CA ARG A 69 -11.69 -2.66 -3.52
C ARG A 69 -10.86 -2.82 -4.81
N GLU A 70 -11.10 -1.89 -5.73
CA GLU A 70 -10.25 -1.72 -6.92
C GLU A 70 -8.95 -0.97 -6.57
N LEU A 71 -7.86 -1.27 -7.28
CA LEU A 71 -6.53 -0.67 -7.07
C LEU A 71 -6.57 0.87 -7.11
N ASP A 72 -7.38 1.44 -8.01
CA ASP A 72 -7.50 2.89 -8.17
C ASP A 72 -8.03 3.58 -6.92
N GLN A 73 -8.73 2.85 -6.04
CA GLN A 73 -9.21 3.38 -4.78
C GLN A 73 -8.08 3.54 -3.75
N TRP A 74 -6.92 2.89 -3.89
CA TRP A 74 -5.81 3.06 -2.93
C TRP A 74 -4.91 4.26 -3.22
N LYS A 75 -5.31 5.12 -4.16
CA LYS A 75 -4.64 6.39 -4.48
C LYS A 75 -5.13 7.50 -3.53
N SER A 76 -4.53 8.68 -3.68
CA SER A 76 -5.01 9.88 -2.97
C SER A 76 -6.48 10.17 -3.32
N PRO A 77 -7.35 10.48 -2.33
CA PRO A 77 -8.73 10.89 -2.59
C PRO A 77 -8.85 12.22 -3.35
N LEU A 78 -7.78 13.02 -3.38
CA LEU A 78 -7.72 14.32 -4.03
C LEU A 78 -6.78 14.30 -5.23
N ASP A 79 -7.21 14.93 -6.31
CA ASP A 79 -6.35 15.19 -7.46
C ASP A 79 -5.61 16.54 -7.34
N GLY A 80 -4.75 16.81 -8.32
CA GLY A 80 -3.97 18.04 -8.32
C GLY A 80 -4.81 19.29 -8.59
N ASP A 81 -5.84 19.18 -9.41
CA ASP A 81 -6.70 20.29 -9.80
C ASP A 81 -7.58 20.72 -8.61
N GLU A 82 -8.12 19.75 -7.86
CA GLU A 82 -8.86 19.97 -6.62
C GLU A 82 -8.01 20.72 -5.59
N LEU A 83 -6.74 20.32 -5.42
CA LEU A 83 -5.82 20.99 -4.50
C LEU A 83 -5.52 22.41 -4.99
N MET A 84 -5.17 22.60 -6.26
CA MET A 84 -4.87 23.93 -6.81
C MET A 84 -6.05 24.89 -6.66
N ALA A 85 -7.26 24.43 -6.97
CA ALA A 85 -8.49 25.21 -6.83
C ALA A 85 -8.82 25.54 -5.37
N ALA A 86 -8.64 24.59 -4.45
CA ALA A 86 -8.96 24.79 -3.04
C ALA A 86 -8.02 25.77 -2.33
N PHE A 87 -6.75 25.84 -2.75
CA PHE A 87 -5.73 26.65 -2.08
C PHE A 87 -5.30 27.89 -2.85
N ASP A 88 -5.83 28.11 -4.06
CA ASP A 88 -5.43 29.19 -4.98
C ASP A 88 -3.90 29.25 -5.18
N ARG A 89 -3.29 28.07 -5.35
CA ARG A 89 -1.83 27.90 -5.49
C ARG A 89 -1.49 27.30 -6.84
N LYS A 90 -0.39 27.78 -7.42
CA LYS A 90 0.19 27.23 -8.65
C LYS A 90 0.66 25.78 -8.45
N PRO A 91 0.75 25.00 -9.53
CA PRO A 91 1.31 23.66 -9.48
C PRO A 91 2.74 23.68 -8.90
N GLY A 92 3.05 22.72 -8.04
CA GLY A 92 4.34 22.63 -7.38
C GLY A 92 4.49 21.39 -6.50
N ARG A 93 5.65 21.28 -5.84
CA ARG A 93 6.03 20.12 -5.01
C ARG A 93 5.03 19.84 -3.87
N TRP A 94 4.40 20.88 -3.33
CA TRP A 94 3.39 20.78 -2.27
C TRP A 94 2.21 19.84 -2.65
N ILE A 95 1.85 19.76 -3.93
CA ILE A 95 0.78 18.88 -4.42
C ILE A 95 1.19 17.41 -4.24
N ALA A 96 2.41 17.06 -4.68
CA ALA A 96 2.93 15.70 -4.55
C ALA A 96 3.03 15.30 -3.08
N GLU A 97 3.53 16.18 -2.22
CA GLU A 97 3.66 15.93 -0.78
C GLU A 97 2.30 15.65 -0.11
N ILE A 98 1.26 16.42 -0.43
CA ILE A 98 -0.10 16.17 0.09
C ILE A 98 -0.64 14.86 -0.47
N LYS A 99 -0.58 14.66 -1.79
CA LYS A 99 -1.11 13.44 -2.42
C LYS A 99 -0.44 12.18 -1.91
N ASP A 100 0.88 12.20 -1.72
CA ASP A 100 1.64 11.09 -1.17
C ASP A 100 1.22 10.82 0.28
N ARG A 101 1.10 11.86 1.12
CA ARG A 101 0.64 11.68 2.51
C ARG A 101 -0.76 11.08 2.57
N LEU A 102 -1.70 11.58 1.75
CA LEU A 102 -3.05 11.05 1.69
C LEU A 102 -3.07 9.60 1.18
N ARG A 103 -2.27 9.25 0.18
CA ARG A 103 -2.12 7.87 -0.31
C ARG A 103 -1.64 6.95 0.81
N GLU A 104 -0.62 7.34 1.58
CA GLU A 104 -0.13 6.51 2.68
C GLU A 104 -1.21 6.28 3.73
N MET A 105 -1.99 7.31 4.07
CA MET A 105 -3.12 7.16 5.01
C MET A 105 -4.19 6.21 4.47
N VAL A 106 -4.48 6.24 3.17
CA VAL A 106 -5.42 5.30 2.54
C VAL A 106 -4.87 3.87 2.60
N LEU A 107 -3.60 3.67 2.30
CA LEU A 107 -2.94 2.37 2.35
C LEU A 107 -2.95 1.77 3.75
N ASP A 108 -2.72 2.61 4.75
CA ASP A 108 -2.72 2.23 6.17
C ASP A 108 -4.13 2.09 6.76
N GLY A 109 -5.18 2.44 6.01
CA GLY A 109 -6.57 2.39 6.47
C GLY A 109 -6.95 3.51 7.45
N GLU A 110 -6.13 4.56 7.53
CA GLU A 110 -6.38 5.76 8.33
C GLU A 110 -7.31 6.75 7.61
N LEU A 111 -7.43 6.64 6.29
CA LEU A 111 -8.27 7.48 5.44
C LEU A 111 -9.05 6.62 4.45
N GLU A 112 -10.35 6.88 4.32
CA GLU A 112 -11.16 6.22 3.30
C GLU A 112 -10.84 6.80 1.90
N PRO A 113 -10.61 5.95 0.88
CA PRO A 113 -10.36 6.36 -0.52
C PRO A 113 -11.24 7.48 -1.10
N GLY A 114 -12.52 7.49 -0.70
CA GLY A 114 -13.51 8.43 -1.21
C GLY A 114 -13.76 9.64 -0.29
N ASP A 115 -13.11 9.71 0.87
CA ASP A 115 -13.35 10.77 1.85
C ASP A 115 -12.59 12.04 1.50
N LYS A 116 -13.11 12.74 0.49
CA LYS A 116 -12.56 14.03 0.03
C LYS A 116 -12.65 15.11 1.09
N ILE A 117 -13.63 15.04 2.00
CA ILE A 117 -13.81 16.04 3.06
C ILE A 117 -12.66 15.92 4.04
N ARG A 118 -12.43 14.71 4.57
CA ARG A 118 -11.32 14.45 5.50
C ARG A 118 -9.97 14.68 4.84
N ALA A 119 -9.82 14.26 3.58
CA ALA A 119 -8.59 14.51 2.82
C ALA A 119 -8.28 16.02 2.70
N MET A 120 -9.29 16.86 2.48
CA MET A 120 -9.12 18.31 2.39
C MET A 120 -8.79 18.95 3.75
N GLU A 121 -9.32 18.43 4.85
CA GLU A 121 -8.91 18.84 6.21
C GLU A 121 -7.44 18.54 6.47
N ILE A 122 -6.99 17.32 6.18
CA ILE A 122 -5.59 16.92 6.31
C ILE A 122 -4.69 17.82 5.46
N ALA A 123 -5.08 18.10 4.21
CA ALA A 123 -4.35 19.00 3.33
C ALA A 123 -4.22 20.43 3.93
N ARG A 124 -5.28 20.97 4.54
CA ARG A 124 -5.23 22.27 5.24
C ARG A 124 -4.29 22.24 6.44
N GLU A 125 -4.36 21.20 7.27
CA GLU A 125 -3.49 21.03 8.43
C GLU A 125 -2.01 20.98 8.02
N MET A 126 -1.68 20.24 6.95
CA MET A 126 -0.32 20.16 6.42
C MET A 126 0.20 21.51 5.93
N LEU A 127 -0.62 22.31 5.25
CA LEU A 127 -0.20 23.61 4.73
C LEU A 127 -0.15 24.71 5.80
N ALA A 128 -0.94 24.59 6.87
CA ALA A 128 -0.92 25.54 7.99
C ALA A 128 0.33 25.38 8.87
N GLY A 129 0.99 24.21 8.82
CA GLY A 129 2.24 23.94 9.52
C GLY A 129 3.52 24.30 8.76
N GLN A 130 3.41 24.88 7.56
CA GLN A 130 4.54 25.28 6.70
C GLN A 130 4.89 26.76 6.83
#